data_AF-A0AA37SRM4-F1
#
_entry.id   AF-A0AA37SRM4-F1
#
_cell.length_a   1.000
_cell.length_b   1.000
_cell.length_c   1.000
_cell.angle_alpha   90.00
_cell.angle_beta   90.00
_cell.angle_gamma   90.00
#
_symmetry.space_group_name_H-M   'P 1'
#
loop_
_entity.id
_entity.type
_entity.pdbx_description
1 polymer ?
#
loop_
_entity_poly.entity_id
_entity_poly.type
_entity_poly.pdbx_seq_one_letter_code
_entity_poly.pdbx_strand_id
1 'polypeptide(L)'
;MYKFLINKGQTLAFILGAGLSIIFALFIYIGIKDRDLAQMSNEALIETDIFNFGIYAAIALIALAAVLVFVIFAIAGLLRDFKSSLKVLIGIGLILVLFFIFYTVATPDETGILARLAGEFDISDNISKFISAGINTTLSLLGLALVIWLFSELRNALK
;
A
#
# COMPACT_ATOMS: atom_id res chain seq x y z
N MET A 1 -4.97 23.88 14.57
CA MET A 1 -4.47 22.66 13.90
C MET A 1 -5.51 21.54 13.79
N TYR A 2 -6.21 21.15 14.86
CA TYR A 2 -7.17 20.04 14.83
C TYR A 2 -8.27 20.17 13.76
N LYS A 3 -8.90 21.35 13.63
CA LYS A 3 -9.93 21.61 12.59
C LYS A 3 -9.41 21.52 11.15
N PHE A 4 -8.13 21.84 10.93
CA PHE A 4 -7.53 21.75 9.59
C PHE A 4 -7.34 20.30 9.16
N LEU A 5 -6.82 19.45 10.07
CA LEU A 5 -6.65 18.01 9.83
C LEU A 5 -8.00 17.29 9.68
N ILE A 6 -9.03 17.70 10.41
CA ILE A 6 -10.38 17.13 10.25
C ILE A 6 -11.00 17.51 8.90
N ASN A 7 -10.91 18.78 8.50
CA ASN A 7 -11.59 19.26 7.29
C ASN A 7 -10.80 18.97 6.00
N LYS A 8 -9.47 18.84 6.07
CA LYS A 8 -8.60 18.63 4.90
C LYS A 8 -7.78 17.34 4.96
N GLY A 9 -8.07 16.45 5.91
CA GLY A 9 -7.30 15.21 6.11
C GLY A 9 -7.25 14.33 4.87
N GLN A 10 -8.39 14.17 4.17
CA GLN A 10 -8.44 13.41 2.91
C GLN A 10 -7.58 14.05 1.81
N THR A 11 -7.64 15.37 1.65
CA THR A 11 -6.81 16.10 0.68
C THR A 11 -5.31 15.97 0.99
N LEU A 12 -4.93 16.03 2.26
CA LEU A 12 -3.54 15.85 2.68
C LEU A 12 -3.05 14.42 2.42
N ALA A 13 -3.86 13.41 2.72
CA ALA A 13 -3.54 12.02 2.45
C ALA A 13 -3.36 11.78 0.94
N PHE A 14 -4.23 12.37 0.12
CA PHE A 14 -4.12 12.30 -1.34
C PHE A 14 -2.84 12.97 -1.86
N ILE A 15 -2.56 14.21 -1.44
CA ILE A 15 -1.34 14.94 -1.88
C ILE A 15 -0.08 14.19 -1.45
N LEU A 16 -0.05 13.68 -0.22
CA LEU A 16 1.09 12.92 0.29
C LEU A 16 1.30 11.64 -0.54
N GLY A 17 0.24 10.86 -0.77
CA GLY A 17 0.31 9.64 -1.56
C GLY A 17 0.73 9.91 -3.01
N ALA A 18 0.04 10.82 -3.69
CA ALA A 18 0.34 11.19 -5.07
C ALA A 18 1.76 11.77 -5.21
N GLY A 19 2.19 12.62 -4.27
CA GLY A 19 3.53 13.17 -4.23
C GLY A 19 4.60 12.09 -4.11
N LEU A 20 4.43 11.14 -3.18
CA LEU A 20 5.36 10.02 -3.03
C LEU A 20 5.40 9.13 -4.27
N SER A 21 4.26 8.85 -4.90
CA SER A 21 4.21 8.09 -6.15
C SER A 21 4.92 8.80 -7.30
N ILE A 22 4.76 10.11 -7.44
CA ILE A 22 5.47 10.90 -8.46
C ILE A 22 6.98 10.87 -8.21
N ILE A 23 7.41 11.08 -6.96
CA ILE A 23 8.82 11.04 -6.60
C ILE A 23 9.42 9.65 -6.88
N PHE A 24 8.71 8.58 -6.53
CA PHE A 24 9.12 7.22 -6.84
C PHE A 24 9.26 6.98 -8.35
N ALA A 25 8.29 7.42 -9.15
CA ALA A 25 8.36 7.31 -10.61
C ALA A 25 9.54 8.10 -11.20
N LEU A 26 9.87 9.27 -10.63
CA LEU A 26 11.04 10.06 -11.02
C LEU A 26 12.36 9.34 -10.69
N PHE A 27 12.48 8.74 -9.51
CA PHE A 27 13.66 7.95 -9.14
C PHE A 27 13.87 6.77 -10.09
N ILE A 28 12.79 6.04 -10.43
CA ILE A 28 12.84 4.98 -11.45
C ILE A 28 13.30 5.57 -12.78
N TYR A 29 12.62 6.61 -13.28
CA TYR A 29 12.92 7.21 -14.57
C TYR A 29 14.38 7.65 -14.69
N ILE A 30 14.91 8.37 -13.69
CA ILE A 30 16.31 8.80 -13.65
C ILE A 30 17.24 7.58 -13.56
N GLY A 31 16.87 6.59 -12.75
CA GLY A 31 17.64 5.36 -12.56
C GLY A 31 17.76 4.52 -13.82
N ILE A 32 16.78 4.55 -14.72
CA ILE A 32 16.75 3.73 -15.95
C ILE A 32 17.08 4.52 -17.21
N LYS A 33 17.15 5.85 -17.15
CA LYS A 33 17.29 6.73 -18.34
C LYS A 33 18.45 6.33 -19.26
N ASP A 34 19.57 5.94 -18.67
CA ASP A 34 20.80 5.59 -19.38
C ASP A 34 21.09 4.08 -19.33
N ARG A 35 20.13 3.25 -18.91
CA ARG A 35 20.27 1.80 -18.72
C ARG A 35 19.14 1.04 -19.42
N ASP A 36 19.48 0.06 -20.24
CA ASP A 36 18.48 -0.89 -20.75
C ASP A 36 18.29 -2.03 -19.73
N LEU A 37 17.23 -1.92 -18.92
CA LEU A 37 16.89 -2.94 -17.91
C LEU A 37 16.71 -4.33 -18.52
N ALA A 38 16.31 -4.44 -19.79
CA ALA A 38 16.10 -5.72 -20.44
C ALA A 38 17.42 -6.44 -20.80
N GLN A 39 18.54 -5.71 -20.80
CA GLN A 39 19.87 -6.22 -21.11
C GLN A 39 20.75 -6.39 -19.87
N MET A 40 20.27 -5.97 -18.69
CA MET A 40 21.01 -6.14 -17.45
C MET A 40 21.04 -7.62 -17.03
N SER A 41 22.18 -8.06 -16.50
CA SER A 41 22.28 -9.38 -15.89
C SER A 41 21.45 -9.43 -14.61
N ASN A 42 21.07 -10.64 -14.17
CA ASN A 42 20.26 -10.81 -12.96
C ASN A 42 20.96 -10.25 -11.71
N GLU A 43 22.28 -10.34 -11.65
CA GLU A 43 23.09 -9.81 -10.55
C GLU A 43 22.97 -8.28 -10.48
N ALA A 44 23.06 -7.61 -11.63
CA ALA A 44 22.92 -6.16 -11.70
C ALA A 44 21.49 -5.67 -11.41
N LEU A 45 20.48 -6.52 -11.64
CA LEU A 45 19.09 -6.25 -11.26
C LEU A 45 18.86 -6.41 -9.76
N ILE A 46 19.57 -7.32 -9.08
CA ILE A 46 19.47 -7.53 -7.63
C ILE A 46 20.15 -6.39 -6.87
N GLU A 47 21.30 -5.91 -7.35
CA GLU A 47 22.05 -4.82 -6.72
C GLU A 47 21.45 -3.42 -6.98
N THR A 48 20.37 -3.33 -7.77
CA THR A 48 19.80 -2.04 -8.12
C THR A 48 19.09 -1.37 -6.94
N ASP A 49 19.35 -0.08 -6.76
CA ASP A 49 18.76 0.75 -5.71
C ASP A 49 17.58 1.61 -6.20
N ILE A 50 17.21 1.49 -7.48
CA ILE A 50 16.19 2.33 -8.13
C ILE A 50 14.81 2.23 -7.47
N PHE A 51 14.53 1.12 -6.77
CA PHE A 51 13.27 0.89 -6.06
C PHE A 51 13.31 1.22 -4.56
N ASN A 52 14.50 1.47 -4.00
CA ASN A 52 14.69 1.62 -2.55
C ASN A 52 13.85 2.76 -1.97
N PHE A 53 13.74 3.89 -2.69
CA PHE A 53 12.91 5.00 -2.24
C PHE A 53 11.45 4.58 -2.02
N GLY A 54 10.87 3.83 -2.96
CA GLY A 54 9.47 3.37 -2.86
C GLY A 54 9.27 2.44 -1.68
N ILE A 55 10.22 1.52 -1.47
CA ILE A 55 10.19 0.58 -0.33
C ILE A 55 10.30 1.35 0.99
N TYR A 56 11.28 2.25 1.14
CA TYR A 56 11.46 3.03 2.36
C TYR A 56 10.30 3.98 2.63
N ALA A 57 9.74 4.61 1.59
CA ALA A 57 8.54 5.44 1.72
C ALA A 57 7.33 4.64 2.21
N ALA A 58 7.11 3.43 1.67
CA ALA A 58 6.05 2.54 2.12
C ALA A 58 6.25 2.10 3.57
N ILE A 59 7.47 1.72 3.96
CA ILE A 59 7.80 1.37 5.34
C ILE A 59 7.55 2.55 6.28
N ALA A 60 7.95 3.77 5.90
CA ALA A 60 7.73 4.97 6.68
C ALA A 60 6.22 5.27 6.86
N LEU A 61 5.42 5.10 5.80
CA LEU A 61 3.96 5.25 5.87
C LEU A 61 3.31 4.21 6.78
N ILE A 62 3.76 2.95 6.72
CA ILE A 62 3.28 1.88 7.59
C ILE A 62 3.63 2.19 9.04
N ALA A 63 4.88 2.59 9.31
CA ALA A 63 5.31 2.96 10.66
C ALA A 63 4.50 4.16 11.20
N LEU A 64 4.29 5.19 10.39
CA LEU A 64 3.46 6.32 10.75
C LEU A 64 2.01 5.89 11.04
N ALA A 65 1.41 5.08 10.18
CA ALA A 65 0.06 4.57 10.36
C ALA A 65 -0.06 3.71 11.64
N ALA A 66 0.91 2.83 11.89
CA ALA A 66 0.96 2.02 13.09
C ALA A 66 1.04 2.89 14.34
N VAL A 67 1.95 3.87 14.39
CA VAL A 67 2.07 4.80 15.52
C VAL A 67 0.75 5.57 15.72
N LEU A 68 0.13 6.08 14.66
CA LEU A 68 -1.14 6.79 14.76
C LEU A 68 -2.27 5.89 15.26
N VAL A 69 -2.38 4.65 14.78
CA VAL A 69 -3.40 3.69 15.21
C VAL A 69 -3.16 3.25 16.67
N PHE A 70 -1.94 2.91 17.06
CA PHE A 70 -1.64 2.48 18.43
C PHE A 70 -1.77 3.62 19.45
N VAL A 71 -1.28 4.82 19.12
CA VAL A 71 -1.30 5.96 20.07
C VAL A 71 -2.68 6.62 20.15
N ILE A 72 -3.37 6.82 19.03
CA ILE A 72 -4.64 7.57 19.00
C ILE A 72 -5.83 6.62 19.20
N PHE A 73 -5.80 5.42 18.60
CA PHE A 73 -6.94 4.51 18.61
C PHE A 73 -6.97 3.59 19.85
N ALA A 74 -5.84 2.95 20.19
CA ALA A 74 -5.80 1.98 21.29
C ALA A 74 -5.84 2.65 22.68
N ILE A 75 -5.17 3.80 22.87
CA ILE A 75 -5.08 4.46 24.18
C ILE A 75 -6.19 5.50 24.38
N ALA A 76 -6.51 6.32 23.37
CA ALA A 76 -7.42 7.47 23.55
C ALA A 76 -8.87 7.22 23.07
N GLY A 77 -9.06 6.42 22.01
CA GLY A 77 -10.38 6.22 21.39
C GLY A 77 -11.22 5.13 22.05
N LEU A 78 -10.62 3.98 22.36
CA LEU A 78 -11.34 2.82 22.91
C LEU A 78 -11.88 3.08 24.34
N LEU A 79 -11.13 3.84 25.16
CA LEU A 79 -11.49 4.14 26.55
C LEU A 79 -12.51 5.28 26.70
N ARG A 80 -12.65 6.16 25.70
CA ARG A 80 -13.54 7.34 25.78
C ARG A 80 -14.83 7.19 24.98
N ASP A 81 -14.77 6.63 23.77
CA ASP A 81 -15.93 6.57 22.86
C ASP A 81 -15.88 5.35 21.92
N PHE A 82 -16.25 4.18 22.46
CA PHE A 82 -16.32 2.92 21.71
C PHE A 82 -17.22 3.02 20.46
N LYS A 83 -18.34 3.75 20.57
CA LYS A 83 -19.33 3.87 19.49
C LYS A 83 -18.80 4.65 18.28
N SER A 84 -17.95 5.66 18.51
CA SER A 84 -17.30 6.42 17.42
C SER A 84 -16.21 5.59 16.75
N SER A 85 -15.46 4.84 17.57
CA SER A 85 -14.37 3.96 17.14
C SER A 85 -14.83 2.76 16.28
N LEU A 86 -16.10 2.36 16.41
CA LEU A 86 -16.66 1.22 15.69
C LEU A 86 -16.54 1.34 14.15
N LYS A 87 -16.67 2.55 13.59
CA LYS A 87 -16.57 2.75 12.13
C LYS A 87 -15.17 2.44 11.59
N VAL A 88 -14.14 2.85 12.34
CA VAL A 88 -12.75 2.57 11.97
C VAL A 88 -12.44 1.09 12.16
N LEU A 89 -12.96 0.47 13.22
CA LEU A 89 -12.79 -0.95 13.45
C LEU A 89 -13.44 -1.80 12.33
N ILE A 90 -14.63 -1.41 11.87
CA ILE A 90 -15.27 -2.04 10.70
C ILE A 90 -14.41 -1.87 9.44
N GLY A 91 -13.85 -0.69 9.22
CA GLY A 91 -12.95 -0.44 8.08
C GLY A 91 -11.71 -1.33 8.10
N ILE A 92 -11.02 -1.40 9.24
CA ILE A 92 -9.86 -2.29 9.42
C ILE A 92 -10.28 -3.76 9.25
N GLY A 93 -11.39 -4.16 9.84
CA GLY A 93 -11.92 -5.52 9.72
C GLY A 93 -12.21 -5.93 8.28
N LEU A 94 -12.80 -5.04 7.48
CA LEU A 94 -13.04 -5.29 6.05
C LEU A 94 -11.73 -5.47 5.27
N ILE A 95 -10.71 -4.66 5.55
CA ILE A 95 -9.38 -4.81 4.92
C ILE A 95 -8.76 -6.16 5.30
N LEU A 96 -8.85 -6.57 6.56
CA LEU A 96 -8.33 -7.85 7.02
C LEU A 96 -9.06 -9.04 6.38
N VAL A 97 -10.38 -8.97 6.25
CA VAL A 97 -11.17 -10.00 5.57
C VAL A 97 -10.77 -10.09 4.10
N LEU A 98 -10.64 -8.96 3.41
CA LEU A 98 -10.23 -8.93 2.01
C LEU A 98 -8.81 -9.49 1.83
N PHE A 99 -7.87 -9.10 2.70
CA PHE A 99 -6.52 -9.65 2.72
C PHE A 99 -6.51 -11.15 2.94
N PHE A 100 -7.30 -11.65 3.90
CA PHE A 100 -7.39 -13.08 4.17
C PHE A 100 -7.95 -13.86 2.98
N ILE A 101 -8.95 -13.31 2.28
CA ILE A 101 -9.45 -13.89 1.03
C ILE A 101 -8.31 -13.98 0.01
N PHE A 102 -7.56 -12.90 -0.22
CA PHE A 102 -6.44 -12.94 -1.16
C PHE A 102 -5.30 -13.87 -0.73
N TYR A 103 -5.02 -13.97 0.58
CA TYR A 103 -4.00 -14.86 1.11
C TYR A 103 -4.37 -16.34 0.92
N THR A 104 -5.63 -16.69 1.11
CA THR A 104 -6.09 -18.09 0.96
C THR A 104 -6.11 -18.55 -0.49
N VAL A 105 -6.35 -17.64 -1.45
CA VAL A 105 -6.30 -17.95 -2.89
C VAL A 105 -4.92 -17.71 -3.52
N ALA A 106 -3.99 -17.06 -2.82
CA ALA A 106 -2.64 -16.84 -3.32
C ALA A 106 -1.88 -18.17 -3.42
N THR A 107 -1.35 -18.44 -4.61
CA THR A 107 -0.38 -19.49 -4.86
C THR A 107 1.03 -18.89 -4.80
N PRO A 108 2.04 -19.61 -4.28
CA PRO A 108 3.42 -19.16 -4.37
C PRO A 108 3.83 -19.00 -5.83
N ASP A 109 4.73 -18.06 -6.11
CA ASP A 109 5.27 -17.90 -7.45
C ASP A 109 6.27 -19.04 -7.74
N GLU A 110 5.81 -20.06 -8.48
CA GLU A 110 6.62 -21.26 -8.79
C GLU A 110 7.42 -21.14 -10.10
N THR A 111 7.21 -20.08 -10.89
CA THR A 111 7.90 -19.89 -12.18
C THR A 111 8.39 -18.45 -12.39
N GLY A 112 9.42 -18.30 -13.23
CA GLY A 112 9.96 -16.99 -13.61
C GLY A 112 10.98 -16.40 -12.64
N ILE A 113 11.21 -15.09 -12.77
CA ILE A 113 12.23 -14.36 -11.99
C ILE A 113 11.87 -14.35 -10.50
N LEU A 114 10.59 -14.23 -10.16
CA LEU A 114 10.12 -14.21 -8.77
C LEU A 114 10.37 -15.53 -8.04
N ALA A 115 10.18 -16.68 -8.70
CA ALA A 115 10.47 -17.99 -8.13
C ALA A 115 11.97 -18.20 -7.86
N ARG A 116 12.82 -17.70 -8.77
CA ARG A 116 14.29 -17.77 -8.61
C ARG A 116 14.76 -16.91 -7.44
N LEU A 117 14.25 -15.68 -7.35
CA LEU A 117 14.54 -14.77 -6.24
C LEU A 117 14.01 -15.33 -4.91
N ALA A 118 12.83 -15.97 -4.91
CA ALA A 118 12.31 -16.62 -3.71
C ALA A 118 13.24 -17.73 -3.21
N GLY A 119 13.80 -18.54 -4.12
CA GLY A 119 14.80 -19.56 -3.79
C GLY A 119 16.15 -18.97 -3.33
N GLU A 120 16.60 -17.86 -3.92
CA GLU A 120 17.87 -17.20 -3.59
C GLU A 120 17.84 -16.49 -2.23
N PHE A 121 16.71 -15.86 -1.90
CA PHE A 121 16.50 -15.12 -0.65
C PHE A 121 15.82 -15.96 0.46
N ASP A 122 15.67 -17.28 0.26
CA ASP A 122 15.00 -18.22 1.18
C ASP A 122 13.61 -17.73 1.63
N ILE A 123 12.86 -17.16 0.69
CA ILE A 123 11.51 -16.65 0.95
C ILE A 123 10.56 -17.84 1.03
N SER A 124 10.13 -18.16 2.26
CA SER A 124 9.12 -19.20 2.47
C SER A 124 7.80 -18.92 1.73
N ASP A 125 7.08 -19.97 1.36
CA ASP A 125 5.77 -19.90 0.70
C ASP A 125 4.78 -18.99 1.43
N ASN A 126 4.82 -18.98 2.76
CA ASN A 126 3.97 -18.13 3.57
C ASN A 126 4.28 -16.64 3.37
N ILE A 127 5.55 -16.27 3.24
CA ILE A 127 5.97 -14.89 2.99
C ILE A 127 5.60 -14.49 1.56
N SER A 128 5.82 -15.36 0.58
CA SER A 128 5.41 -15.11 -0.81
C SER A 128 3.91 -14.84 -0.91
N LYS A 129 3.06 -15.72 -0.34
CA LYS A 129 1.61 -15.52 -0.28
C LYS A 129 1.22 -14.24 0.44
N PHE A 130 1.93 -13.88 1.51
CA PHE A 130 1.67 -12.65 2.26
C PHE A 130 1.92 -11.40 1.40
N ILE A 131 3.04 -11.37 0.66
CA ILE A 131 3.38 -10.27 -0.26
C ILE A 131 2.32 -10.17 -1.36
N SER A 132 2.01 -11.28 -2.03
CA SER A 132 1.02 -11.32 -3.13
C SER A 132 -0.37 -10.89 -2.65
N ALA A 133 -0.82 -11.37 -1.49
CA ALA A 133 -2.09 -10.97 -0.90
C ALA A 133 -2.13 -9.47 -0.56
N GLY A 134 -1.03 -8.92 -0.03
CA GLY A 134 -0.90 -7.51 0.29
C GLY A 134 -1.02 -6.62 -0.94
N ILE A 135 -0.33 -6.98 -2.01
CA ILE A 135 -0.38 -6.26 -3.30
C ILE A 135 -1.82 -6.29 -3.86
N ASN A 136 -2.43 -7.48 -3.93
CA ASN A 136 -3.79 -7.63 -4.47
C ASN A 136 -4.85 -6.89 -3.64
N THR A 137 -4.69 -6.87 -2.31
CA THR A 137 -5.56 -6.08 -1.42
C THR A 137 -5.48 -4.60 -1.76
N THR A 138 -4.26 -4.05 -1.86
CA THR A 138 -4.05 -2.63 -2.19
C THR A 138 -4.60 -2.28 -3.57
N LEU A 139 -4.33 -3.09 -4.59
CA LEU A 139 -4.85 -2.86 -5.95
C LEU A 139 -6.38 -2.91 -6.00
N SER A 140 -6.99 -3.84 -5.26
CA SER A 140 -8.45 -3.94 -5.17
C SER A 140 -9.08 -2.73 -4.49
N LEU A 141 -8.48 -2.26 -3.39
CA LEU A 141 -8.93 -1.05 -2.70
C LEU A 141 -8.77 0.21 -3.56
N LEU A 142 -7.68 0.30 -4.33
CA LEU A 142 -7.46 1.38 -5.30
C LEU A 142 -8.57 1.37 -6.36
N GLY A 143 -8.86 0.19 -6.95
CA GLY A 143 -9.94 0.04 -7.93
C GLY A 143 -11.31 0.41 -7.35
N LEU A 144 -11.61 -0.07 -6.14
CA LEU A 144 -12.84 0.28 -5.43
C LEU A 144 -12.94 1.80 -5.17
N ALA A 145 -11.85 2.43 -4.78
CA ALA A 145 -11.81 3.87 -4.54
C ALA A 145 -12.12 4.66 -5.82
N LEU A 146 -11.55 4.26 -6.96
CA LEU A 146 -11.84 4.87 -8.26
C LEU A 146 -13.32 4.71 -8.64
N VAL A 147 -13.88 3.51 -8.46
CA VAL A 147 -15.30 3.24 -8.75
C VAL A 147 -16.19 4.12 -7.87
N ILE A 148 -15.95 4.15 -6.56
CA ILE A 148 -16.74 4.98 -5.63
C ILE A 148 -16.64 6.47 -5.99
N TRP A 149 -15.45 6.94 -6.36
CA TRP A 149 -15.24 8.33 -6.76
C TRP A 149 -16.04 8.68 -8.02
N LEU A 150 -15.97 7.84 -9.07
CA LEU A 150 -16.75 8.02 -10.30
C LEU A 150 -18.26 8.07 -10.02
N PHE A 151 -18.78 7.12 -9.25
CA PHE A 151 -20.21 7.10 -8.89
C PHE A 151 -20.62 8.32 -8.05
N SER A 152 -19.74 8.80 -7.17
CA SER A 152 -19.99 9.98 -6.35
C SER A 152 -20.09 11.24 -7.21
N GLU A 153 -19.20 11.39 -8.18
CA GLU A 153 -19.21 12.53 -9.11
C GLU A 153 -20.43 12.50 -10.03
N LEU A 154 -20.78 11.33 -10.58
CA LEU A 154 -22.00 11.15 -11.38
C LEU A 154 -23.26 11.50 -10.58
N ARG A 155 -23.37 11.03 -9.33
CA ARG A 155 -24.49 11.38 -8.45
C ARG A 155 -24.56 12.88 -8.16
N ASN A 156 -23.41 13.53 -8.01
CA ASN A 156 -23.34 14.96 -7.74
C ASN A 156 -23.72 15.79 -8.98
N ALA A 157 -23.32 15.35 -10.17
CA ALA A 157 -23.67 15.99 -11.44
C ALA A 157 -25.16 15.82 -11.83
N LEU A 158 -25.81 14.76 -11.34
CA LEU A 158 -27.24 14.48 -11.55
C LEU A 158 -28.16 15.12 -10.48
N LYS A 159 -27.59 15.82 -9.49
CA LYS A 159 -28.32 16.60 -8.48
C LYS A 159 -28.23 18.08 -8.79
#